data_AF-A0ABD6ARF1-F1
#
_entry.id   AF-A0ABD6ARF1-F1
#
_cell.length_a   1.000
_cell.length_b   1.000
_cell.length_c   1.000
_cell.angle_alpha   90.00
_cell.angle_beta   90.00
_cell.angle_gamma   90.00
#
_symmetry.space_group_name_H-M   'P 1'
#
loop_
_entity.id
_entity.type
_entity.pdbx_description
1 polymer ?
#
loop_
_entity_poly.entity_id
_entity_poly.type
_entity_poly.pdbx_seq_one_letter_code
_entity_poly.pdbx_strand_id
1 'polypeptide(L)'
;MNLSRGFEADLEQVLLDEVWEAVDGPDGLAQQIVDRSHEVLRAYGTRHDYDVESVIDSMVGPTVDRHAYVIVARYGWEHPAAPHFAFGSSNHTVDGNPILSFIWEDPPDWIAQEFEQEGDGYRVFLPEVEVSGLPESRFIREGLQWLRREVGR
;
A
#
# COMPACT_ATOMS: atom_id res chain seq x y z
N MET A 1 -49.24 -11.84 23.22
CA MET A 1 -48.52 -10.62 23.63
C MET A 1 -47.37 -10.45 22.63
N ASN A 2 -47.55 -9.57 21.65
CA ASN A 2 -46.76 -9.48 20.42
C ASN A 2 -45.66 -8.43 20.59
N LEU A 3 -44.71 -8.72 21.48
CA LEU A 3 -43.60 -7.82 21.82
C LEU A 3 -42.41 -7.91 20.86
N SER A 4 -42.44 -8.76 19.82
CA SER A 4 -41.20 -9.23 19.21
C SER A 4 -40.73 -8.45 17.98
N ARG A 5 -41.52 -8.34 16.91
CA ARG A 5 -40.97 -7.86 15.62
C ARG A 5 -40.59 -6.38 15.55
N GLY A 6 -41.38 -5.49 16.17
CA GLY A 6 -41.08 -4.06 16.16
C GLY A 6 -39.84 -3.76 17.00
N PHE A 7 -39.80 -4.32 18.20
CA PHE A 7 -38.66 -4.18 19.11
C PHE A 7 -37.37 -4.79 18.57
N GLU A 8 -37.43 -5.99 17.98
CA GLU A 8 -36.25 -6.64 17.36
C GLU A 8 -35.71 -5.81 16.19
N ALA A 9 -36.59 -5.29 15.32
CA ALA A 9 -36.19 -4.44 14.22
C ALA A 9 -35.60 -3.11 14.70
N ASP A 10 -36.21 -2.48 15.70
CA ASP A 10 -35.71 -1.23 16.28
C ASP A 10 -34.33 -1.45 16.95
N LEU A 11 -34.15 -2.56 17.68
CA LEU A 11 -32.86 -2.92 18.29
C LEU A 11 -31.79 -3.19 17.24
N GLU A 12 -32.14 -3.90 16.16
CA GLU A 12 -31.22 -4.17 15.05
C GLU A 12 -30.79 -2.88 14.34
N GLN A 13 -31.71 -1.94 14.13
CA GLN A 13 -31.36 -0.64 13.57
C GLN A 13 -30.44 0.16 14.48
N VAL A 14 -30.70 0.19 15.79
CA VAL A 14 -29.84 0.88 16.77
C VAL A 14 -28.43 0.29 16.77
N LEU A 15 -28.29 -1.03 16.79
CA LEU A 15 -26.98 -1.68 16.71
C LEU A 15 -26.28 -1.36 15.39
N LEU A 16 -27.00 -1.35 14.27
CA LEU A 16 -26.43 -1.02 12.98
C LEU A 16 -25.99 0.45 12.89
N ASP A 17 -26.72 1.36 13.54
CA ASP A 17 -26.36 2.78 13.67
C ASP A 17 -25.06 2.95 14.49
N GLU A 18 -24.94 2.24 15.61
CA GLU A 18 -23.72 2.26 16.44
C GLU A 18 -22.52 1.71 15.67
N VAL A 19 -22.67 0.59 14.96
CA VAL A 19 -21.59 0.04 14.13
C VAL A 19 -21.26 0.97 12.97
N TRP A 20 -22.27 1.59 12.36
CA TRP A 20 -22.06 2.57 11.28
C TRP A 20 -21.21 3.75 11.77
N GLU A 21 -21.57 4.35 12.90
CA GLU A 21 -20.81 5.45 13.49
C GLU A 21 -19.38 5.02 13.88
N ALA A 22 -19.21 3.81 14.43
CA ALA A 22 -17.90 3.27 14.75
C ALA A 22 -17.02 3.04 13.51
N VAL A 23 -17.61 2.72 12.35
CA VAL A 23 -16.85 2.43 11.12
C VAL A 23 -16.59 3.69 10.29
N ASP A 24 -17.60 4.55 10.09
CA ASP A 24 -17.58 5.70 9.16
C ASP A 24 -17.48 7.07 9.86
N GLY A 25 -17.36 7.09 11.19
CA GLY A 25 -17.19 8.33 11.95
C GLY A 25 -15.90 9.10 11.62
N PRO A 26 -15.73 10.34 12.13
CA PRO A 26 -14.54 11.18 11.90
C PRO A 26 -13.20 10.51 12.25
N ASP A 27 -13.22 9.61 13.24
CA ASP A 27 -12.11 8.74 13.63
C ASP A 27 -12.54 7.27 13.51
N GLY A 28 -13.31 6.94 12.48
CA GLY A 28 -13.90 5.61 12.29
C GLY A 28 -12.87 4.52 12.02
N LEU A 29 -13.23 3.28 12.33
CA LEU A 29 -12.38 2.11 12.11
C LEU A 29 -11.89 1.98 10.66
N ALA A 30 -12.67 2.46 9.69
CA ALA A 30 -12.31 2.42 8.27
C ALA A 30 -11.12 3.34 7.96
N GLN A 31 -11.00 4.50 8.60
CA GLN A 31 -9.84 5.38 8.44
C GLN A 31 -8.65 4.87 9.25
N GLN A 32 -8.87 4.45 10.50
CA GLN A 32 -7.79 3.98 11.37
C GLN A 32 -7.05 2.75 10.82
N ILE A 33 -7.74 1.85 10.11
CA ILE A 33 -7.05 0.72 9.45
C ILE A 33 -6.11 1.19 8.33
N VAL A 34 -6.48 2.24 7.60
CA VAL A 34 -5.64 2.84 6.56
C VAL A 34 -4.44 3.52 7.20
N ASP A 35 -4.66 4.32 8.24
CA ASP A 35 -3.59 5.01 8.98
C ASP A 35 -2.58 4.01 9.53
N ARG A 36 -3.08 2.91 10.12
CA ARG A 36 -2.21 1.84 10.63
C ARG A 36 -1.38 1.19 9.52
N SER A 37 -1.98 1.01 8.34
CA SER A 37 -1.28 0.48 7.18
C SER A 37 -0.17 1.44 6.71
N HIS A 38 -0.44 2.76 6.71
CA HIS A 38 0.56 3.77 6.36
C HIS A 38 1.69 3.86 7.38
N GLU A 39 1.40 3.80 8.67
CA GLU A 39 2.42 3.76 9.73
C GLU A 39 3.42 2.62 9.52
N VAL A 40 2.92 1.42 9.22
CA VAL A 40 3.75 0.24 8.97
C VAL A 40 4.59 0.44 7.72
N LEU A 41 4.00 0.98 6.65
CA LEU A 41 4.72 1.21 5.40
C LEU A 41 5.81 2.28 5.55
N ARG A 42 5.56 3.39 6.28
CA ARG A 42 6.58 4.40 6.58
C ARG A 42 7.71 3.87 7.45
N ALA A 43 7.38 3.06 8.47
CA ALA A 43 8.38 2.41 9.31
C ALA A 43 9.24 1.43 8.49
N TYR A 44 8.64 0.72 7.54
CA TYR A 44 9.36 -0.12 6.59
C TYR A 44 10.28 0.72 5.68
N GLY A 45 9.76 1.79 5.07
CA GLY A 45 10.54 2.69 4.22
C GLY A 45 11.74 3.28 4.95
N THR A 46 11.54 3.76 6.18
CA THR A 46 12.63 4.27 7.04
C THR A 46 13.69 3.20 7.35
N ARG A 47 13.27 1.96 7.62
CA ARG A 47 14.20 0.87 7.97
C ARG A 47 15.06 0.42 6.79
N HIS A 48 14.51 0.47 5.58
CA HIS A 48 15.12 -0.08 4.38
C HIS A 48 15.57 0.99 3.38
N ASP A 49 15.47 2.27 3.76
CA ASP A 49 15.81 3.43 2.92
C ASP A 49 15.04 3.48 1.59
N TYR A 50 13.72 3.20 1.67
CA TYR A 50 12.81 3.33 0.53
C TYR A 50 11.92 4.56 0.68
N ASP A 51 11.76 5.32 -0.41
CA ASP A 51 10.68 6.29 -0.55
C ASP A 51 9.38 5.54 -0.86
N VAL A 52 8.44 5.60 0.08
CA VAL A 52 7.15 4.90 0.02
C VAL A 52 5.97 5.87 -0.10
N GLU A 53 6.21 7.19 -0.12
CA GLU A 53 5.11 8.15 -0.06
C GLU A 53 4.27 8.11 -1.34
N SER A 54 4.86 7.84 -2.51
CA SER A 54 4.10 7.61 -3.75
C SER A 54 3.15 6.41 -3.68
N VAL A 55 3.51 5.37 -2.92
CA VAL A 55 2.61 4.25 -2.66
C VAL A 55 1.51 4.69 -1.71
N ILE A 56 1.85 5.40 -0.63
CA ILE A 56 0.88 5.91 0.35
C ILE A 56 -0.15 6.84 -0.30
N ASP A 57 0.31 7.78 -1.12
CA ASP A 57 -0.51 8.79 -1.80
C ASP A 57 -1.44 8.19 -2.85
N SER A 58 -1.14 6.97 -3.32
CA SER A 58 -2.02 6.21 -4.23
C SER A 58 -3.21 5.53 -3.53
N MET A 59 -3.40 5.78 -2.24
CA MET A 59 -4.50 5.22 -1.47
C MET A 59 -5.84 5.69 -2.03
N VAL A 60 -6.72 4.74 -2.30
CA VAL A 60 -8.10 4.97 -2.72
C VAL A 60 -9.05 4.43 -1.65
N GLY A 61 -9.99 5.28 -1.23
CA GLY A 61 -10.91 5.02 -0.13
C GLY A 61 -10.47 5.71 1.17
N PRO A 62 -10.88 5.19 2.35
CA PRO A 62 -11.87 4.14 2.51
C PRO A 62 -13.27 4.63 2.10
N THR A 63 -14.02 3.80 1.36
CA THR A 63 -15.44 4.02 1.12
C THR A 63 -16.24 3.03 1.95
N VAL A 64 -17.21 3.51 2.71
CA VAL A 64 -18.05 2.67 3.56
C VAL A 64 -19.47 2.64 3.00
N ASP A 65 -19.95 1.45 2.68
CA ASP A 65 -21.32 1.22 2.20
C ASP A 65 -22.15 0.55 3.30
N ARG A 66 -23.32 1.13 3.60
CA ARG A 66 -24.32 0.52 4.49
C ARG A 66 -25.30 -0.32 3.67
N HIS A 67 -25.49 -1.56 4.09
CA HIS A 67 -26.58 -2.41 3.64
C HIS A 67 -27.45 -2.83 4.83
N ALA A 68 -28.55 -3.53 4.56
CA ALA A 68 -29.57 -3.85 5.57
C ALA A 68 -29.01 -4.52 6.84
N TYR A 69 -27.99 -5.37 6.69
CA TYR A 69 -27.42 -6.16 7.80
C TYR A 69 -25.89 -6.24 7.76
N VAL A 70 -25.25 -5.42 6.92
CA VAL A 70 -23.80 -5.48 6.72
C VAL A 70 -23.28 -4.10 6.36
N ILE A 71 -22.11 -3.79 6.91
CA ILE A 71 -21.34 -2.60 6.56
C ILE A 71 -20.10 -3.09 5.82
N VAL A 72 -19.84 -2.50 4.64
CA VAL A 72 -18.74 -2.89 3.77
C VAL A 72 -17.82 -1.70 3.59
N ALA A 73 -16.62 -1.78 4.16
CA ALA A 73 -15.55 -0.83 3.91
C ALA A 73 -14.64 -1.36 2.79
N ARG A 74 -14.33 -0.52 1.80
CA ARG A 74 -13.38 -0.82 0.71
C ARG A 74 -12.28 0.23 0.69
N TYR A 75 -11.04 -0.22 0.59
CA TYR A 75 -9.86 0.62 0.45
C TYR A 75 -8.76 -0.17 -0.27
N GLY A 76 -7.79 0.54 -0.83
CA GLY A 76 -6.66 -0.06 -1.50
C GLY A 76 -5.64 0.98 -1.95
N TRP A 77 -4.64 0.51 -2.68
CA TRP A 77 -3.59 1.35 -3.26
C TRP A 77 -3.47 1.05 -4.75
N GLU A 78 -3.49 2.07 -5.58
CA GLU A 78 -3.40 1.91 -7.04
C GLU A 78 -1.96 1.84 -7.55
N HIS A 79 -0.99 2.26 -6.74
CA HIS A 79 0.41 2.25 -7.16
C HIS A 79 0.88 0.82 -7.50
N PRO A 80 1.49 0.59 -8.68
CA PRO A 80 1.93 -0.75 -9.09
C PRO A 80 2.93 -1.41 -8.12
N ALA A 81 3.69 -0.60 -7.38
CA ALA A 81 4.61 -1.10 -6.36
C ALA A 81 3.94 -1.54 -5.05
N ALA A 82 2.68 -1.18 -4.80
CA ALA A 82 1.95 -1.58 -3.59
C ALA A 82 2.01 -3.10 -3.31
N PRO A 83 1.71 -4.00 -4.28
CA PRO A 83 1.86 -5.44 -4.06
C PRO A 83 3.31 -5.86 -3.74
N HIS A 84 4.30 -5.23 -4.36
CA HIS A 84 5.71 -5.56 -4.12
C HIS A 84 6.14 -5.17 -2.70
N PHE A 85 5.72 -4.01 -2.19
CA PHE A 85 5.94 -3.66 -0.79
C PHE A 85 5.13 -4.57 0.16
N ALA A 86 3.89 -4.90 -0.18
CA ALA A 86 3.01 -5.70 0.68
C ALA A 86 3.51 -7.14 0.86
N PHE A 87 3.95 -7.78 -0.23
CA PHE A 87 4.27 -9.21 -0.30
C PHE A 87 5.77 -9.51 -0.43
N GLY A 88 6.58 -8.49 -0.68
CA GLY A 88 7.98 -8.64 -1.03
C GLY A 88 8.16 -9.08 -2.49
N SER A 89 9.42 -9.14 -2.91
CA SER A 89 9.83 -9.74 -4.17
C SER A 89 11.05 -10.63 -3.96
N SER A 90 11.21 -11.66 -4.80
CA SER A 90 12.45 -12.44 -4.82
C SER A 90 13.54 -11.67 -5.55
N ASN A 91 14.80 -12.05 -5.35
CA ASN A 91 15.86 -11.66 -6.27
C ASN A 91 15.43 -12.02 -7.69
N HIS A 92 15.59 -11.09 -8.61
CA HIS A 92 15.22 -11.30 -10.00
C HIS A 92 16.11 -10.48 -10.90
N THR A 93 16.29 -11.00 -12.10
CA THR A 93 16.87 -10.26 -13.21
C THR A 93 15.75 -9.47 -13.86
N VAL A 94 16.02 -8.19 -14.11
CA VAL A 94 15.21 -7.40 -15.03
C VAL A 94 15.90 -7.48 -16.39
N ASP A 95 15.13 -7.76 -17.44
CA ASP A 95 15.58 -7.89 -18.83
C ASP A 95 14.87 -6.86 -19.72
N GLY A 96 15.57 -6.28 -20.71
CA GLY A 96 14.99 -5.27 -21.60
C GLY A 96 15.99 -4.66 -22.58
N ASN A 97 15.49 -3.91 -23.57
CA ASN A 97 16.34 -3.33 -24.61
C ASN A 97 16.01 -1.85 -24.88
N PRO A 98 16.67 -0.90 -24.18
CA PRO A 98 17.45 -1.04 -22.94
C PRO A 98 16.54 -0.96 -21.69
N ILE A 99 16.90 -1.63 -20.59
CA ILE A 99 16.15 -1.53 -19.32
C ILE A 99 16.36 -0.17 -18.67
N LEU A 100 17.62 0.26 -18.67
CA LEU A 100 18.06 1.48 -18.03
C LEU A 100 18.96 2.22 -19.02
N SER A 101 18.56 3.44 -19.35
CA SER A 101 19.29 4.35 -20.22
C SER A 101 19.37 5.70 -19.51
N PHE A 102 20.58 6.15 -19.20
CA PHE A 102 20.80 7.44 -18.56
C PHE A 102 22.14 8.03 -18.99
N ILE A 103 22.29 9.34 -18.79
CA ILE A 103 23.56 10.03 -18.98
C ILE A 103 24.29 10.05 -17.64
N TRP A 104 25.51 9.54 -17.62
CA TRP A 104 26.40 9.61 -16.46
C TRP A 104 27.48 10.64 -16.75
N GLU A 105 27.46 11.77 -16.03
CA GLU A 105 28.34 12.93 -16.27
C GLU A 105 29.81 12.64 -15.91
N ASP A 106 30.07 12.00 -14.77
CA ASP A 106 31.43 11.66 -14.30
C ASP A 106 31.53 10.16 -14.00
N PRO A 107 31.55 9.29 -15.03
CA PRO A 107 31.64 7.86 -14.83
C PRO A 107 33.11 7.39 -14.72
N PRO A 108 33.36 6.19 -14.16
CA PRO A 108 34.71 5.62 -14.16
C PRO A 108 35.25 5.39 -15.58
N ASP A 109 36.58 5.40 -15.75
CA ASP A 109 37.28 5.32 -17.05
C ASP A 109 36.81 4.20 -17.98
N TRP A 110 36.35 3.06 -17.44
CA TRP A 110 35.89 1.94 -18.26
C TRP A 110 34.57 2.24 -18.99
N ILE A 111 33.67 3.05 -18.40
CA ILE A 111 32.43 3.50 -19.06
C ILE A 111 32.76 4.38 -20.26
N ALA A 112 33.73 5.29 -20.12
CA ALA A 112 34.14 6.18 -21.18
C ALA A 112 34.79 5.45 -22.38
N GLN A 113 35.27 4.22 -22.16
CA GLN A 113 35.84 3.36 -23.20
C GLN A 113 34.78 2.51 -23.92
N GLU A 114 33.68 2.20 -23.24
CA GLU A 114 32.66 1.25 -23.71
C GLU A 114 31.41 1.96 -24.29
N PHE A 115 31.10 3.16 -23.81
CA PHE A 115 29.89 3.91 -24.18
C PHE A 115 30.21 5.20 -24.94
N GLU A 116 29.26 5.66 -25.74
CA GLU A 116 29.39 6.91 -26.49
C GLU A 116 29.14 8.12 -25.59
N GLN A 117 29.94 9.17 -25.81
CA GLN A 117 29.76 10.46 -25.16
C GLN A 117 28.52 11.16 -25.73
N GLU A 118 27.65 11.65 -24.85
CA GLU A 118 26.46 12.41 -25.21
C GLU A 118 26.26 13.58 -24.24
N GLY A 119 26.29 14.80 -24.77
CA GLY A 119 26.24 16.02 -23.97
C GLY A 119 27.43 16.13 -23.02
N ASP A 120 27.13 16.35 -21.74
CA ASP A 120 28.12 16.51 -20.68
C ASP A 120 28.55 15.18 -20.02
N GLY A 121 28.14 14.03 -20.58
CA GLY A 121 28.44 12.71 -20.02
C GLY A 121 28.46 11.58 -21.04
N TYR A 122 28.28 10.35 -20.57
CA TYR A 122 28.24 9.14 -21.39
C TYR A 122 26.88 8.46 -21.29
N ARG A 123 26.33 8.00 -22.43
CA ARG A 123 25.07 7.28 -22.42
C ARG A 123 25.28 5.80 -22.11
N VAL A 124 24.90 5.42 -20.90
CA VAL A 124 25.01 4.04 -20.42
C VAL A 124 23.72 3.30 -20.68
N PHE A 125 23.82 2.09 -21.24
CA PHE A 125 22.71 1.18 -21.45
C PHE A 125 23.00 -0.14 -20.75
N LEU A 126 22.10 -0.57 -19.87
CA LEU A 126 22.16 -1.88 -19.24
C LEU A 126 21.06 -2.77 -19.83
N PRO A 127 21.43 -3.85 -20.57
CA PRO A 127 20.47 -4.79 -21.14
C PRO A 127 19.94 -5.79 -20.10
N GLU A 128 20.64 -5.93 -18.97
CA GLU A 128 20.33 -6.85 -17.87
C GLU A 128 20.79 -6.22 -16.54
N VAL A 129 19.96 -6.31 -15.49
CA VAL A 129 20.33 -5.90 -14.12
C VAL A 129 19.85 -6.95 -13.12
N GLU A 130 20.76 -7.44 -12.27
CA GLU A 130 20.42 -8.25 -11.11
C GLU A 130 19.95 -7.35 -9.97
N VAL A 131 18.71 -7.51 -9.52
CA VAL A 131 18.13 -6.71 -8.45
C VAL A 131 17.84 -7.58 -7.24
N SER A 132 18.28 -7.13 -6.07
CA SER A 132 17.90 -7.75 -4.80
C SER A 132 16.40 -7.61 -4.56
N GLY A 133 15.76 -8.69 -4.14
CA GLY A 133 14.35 -8.70 -3.79
C GLY A 133 14.01 -7.76 -2.63
N LEU A 134 12.76 -7.30 -2.59
CA LEU A 134 12.23 -6.49 -1.50
C LEU A 134 11.76 -7.38 -0.36
N PRO A 135 12.17 -7.13 0.90
CA PRO A 135 11.57 -7.80 2.04
C PRO A 135 10.08 -7.44 2.17
N GLU A 136 9.27 -8.38 2.68
CA GLU A 136 7.84 -8.17 2.87
C GLU A 136 7.57 -7.16 4.00
N SER A 137 6.89 -6.04 3.71
CA SER A 137 6.49 -5.06 4.74
C SER A 137 5.23 -5.47 5.50
N ARG A 138 4.35 -6.27 4.88
CA ARG A 138 3.06 -6.71 5.44
C ARG A 138 2.08 -5.59 5.77
N PHE A 139 2.27 -4.38 5.25
CA PHE A 139 1.52 -3.19 5.69
C PHE A 139 -0.02 -3.37 5.61
N ILE A 140 -0.53 -3.98 4.55
CA ILE A 140 -1.97 -4.33 4.41
C ILE A 140 -2.41 -5.34 5.47
N ARG A 141 -1.59 -6.37 5.71
CA ARG A 141 -1.91 -7.46 6.66
C ARG A 141 -1.89 -6.94 8.09
N GLU A 142 -0.96 -6.05 8.43
CA GLU A 142 -0.87 -5.44 9.75
C GLU A 142 -2.05 -4.51 10.04
N GLY A 143 -2.52 -3.74 9.06
CA GLY A 143 -3.77 -2.98 9.17
C GLY A 143 -4.96 -3.89 9.47
N LEU A 144 -5.14 -4.96 8.68
CA LEU A 144 -6.22 -5.94 8.90
C LEU A 144 -6.12 -6.64 10.26
N GLN A 145 -4.92 -6.97 10.72
CA GLN A 145 -4.71 -7.57 12.03
C GLN A 145 -5.01 -6.59 13.17
N TRP A 146 -4.68 -5.31 12.99
CA TRP A 146 -5.04 -4.26 13.93
C TRP A 146 -6.57 -4.15 14.06
N LEU A 147 -7.30 -4.08 12.95
CA LEU A 147 -8.75 -4.00 12.98
C LEU A 147 -9.39 -5.21 13.67
N ARG A 148 -8.89 -6.42 13.39
CA ARG A 148 -9.34 -7.64 14.06
C ARG A 148 -9.15 -7.60 15.58
N ARG A 149 -8.09 -6.94 16.06
CA ARG A 149 -7.85 -6.77 17.50
C ARG A 149 -8.78 -5.74 18.11
N GLU A 150 -9.09 -4.65 17.40
CA GLU A 150 -9.99 -3.63 17.91
C GLU A 150 -11.46 -4.10 17.93
N VAL A 151 -11.91 -4.85 16.92
CA VAL A 151 -13.27 -5.40 16.88
C VAL A 151 -13.45 -6.64 17.77
N GLY A 152 -12.37 -7.37 18.06
CA GLY A 152 -12.40 -8.55 18.92
C GLY A 152 -12.32 -8.26 20.42
N ARG A 153 -12.25 -6.99 20.83
CA ARG A 153 -12.29 -6.53 22.22
C ARG A 153 -13.73 -6.30 22.65
#